data_AF-A0A0A9W564-F1
#
_entry.id   AF-A0A0A9W564-F1
#
_cell.length_a   1.000
_cell.length_b   1.000
_cell.length_c   1.000
_cell.angle_alpha   90.00
_cell.angle_beta   90.00
_cell.angle_gamma   90.00
#
_symmetry.space_group_name_H-M   'P 1'
#
loop_
_entity.id
_entity.type
_entity.pdbx_description
1 polymer ?
#
loop_
_entity_poly.entity_id
_entity_poly.type
_entity_poly.pdbx_seq_one_letter_code
_entity_poly.pdbx_strand_id
1 'polypeptide(L)'
;LEFSRDRKTMSTYCVPLKSNKIGTGPKLFVKGAPESVLERCKFARLGGNKIILTESRKKKILELTRQYSTGLDTLRCLALATCDIPPEPGKMDLGDSSKFSTYETNLTFVGVVGMLDPPRKDVLTQLLDATMLVFVLWSSLEITRTQLKPSAGVLGFY
;
A
#
# COMPACT_ATOMS: atom_id res chain seq x y z
N LEU A 1 0.29 13.78 -5.06
CA LEU A 1 -0.93 13.60 -5.87
C LEU A 1 -2.08 13.29 -4.91
N GLU A 2 -2.98 14.24 -4.73
CA GLU A 2 -4.12 14.17 -3.81
C GLU A 2 -5.07 13.02 -4.14
N PHE A 3 -5.85 12.51 -3.19
CA PHE A 3 -6.82 11.45 -3.46
C PHE A 3 -7.89 11.92 -4.47
N SER A 4 -8.15 11.14 -5.52
CA SER A 4 -9.33 11.31 -6.37
C SER A 4 -10.23 10.07 -6.32
N ARG A 5 -11.54 10.29 -6.36
CA ARG A 5 -12.57 9.25 -6.30
C ARG A 5 -12.53 8.33 -7.52
N ASP A 6 -12.18 8.87 -8.68
CA ASP A 6 -12.14 8.11 -9.94
C ASP A 6 -11.03 7.05 -9.90
N ARG A 7 -9.88 7.42 -9.32
CA ARG A 7 -8.72 6.53 -9.22
C ARG A 7 -8.60 5.78 -7.89
N LYS A 8 -9.42 6.13 -6.88
CA LYS A 8 -9.44 5.52 -5.53
C LYS A 8 -8.04 5.33 -4.91
N THR A 9 -7.13 6.24 -5.20
CA THR A 9 -5.71 6.18 -4.85
C THR A 9 -5.18 7.57 -4.57
N MET A 10 -4.13 7.62 -3.76
CA MET A 10 -3.32 8.81 -3.53
C MET A 10 -1.85 8.44 -3.53
N SER A 11 -1.01 9.39 -3.91
CA SER A 11 0.42 9.13 -3.96
C SER A 11 1.26 10.33 -3.57
N THR A 12 2.45 10.06 -3.06
CA THR A 12 3.39 11.08 -2.57
C THR A 12 4.73 10.89 -3.25
N TYR A 13 5.25 11.98 -3.80
CA TYR A 13 6.57 12.01 -4.41
C TYR A 13 7.60 12.34 -3.33
N CYS A 14 8.58 11.48 -3.16
CA CYS A 14 9.60 11.59 -2.11
C CYS A 14 10.99 11.57 -2.75
N VAL A 15 11.81 12.56 -2.41
CA VAL A 15 13.22 12.60 -2.79
C VAL A 15 14.04 12.26 -1.55
N PRO A 16 14.87 11.19 -1.57
CA PRO A 16 15.70 10.86 -0.43
C PRO A 16 16.77 11.95 -0.22
N LEU A 17 16.86 12.49 0.99
CA LEU A 17 17.88 13.49 1.37
C LEU A 17 19.27 12.87 1.60
N LYS A 18 19.34 11.56 1.82
CA LYS A 18 20.57 10.77 2.01
C LYS A 18 20.46 9.46 1.25
N SER A 19 21.59 8.94 0.79
CA SER A 19 21.69 7.60 0.18
C SER A 19 21.09 6.56 1.14
N ASN A 20 20.07 5.84 0.67
CA ASN A 20 19.39 4.79 1.42
C ASN A 20 19.49 3.48 0.64
N LYS A 21 19.35 2.34 1.32
CA LYS A 21 19.45 0.99 0.71
C LYS A 21 18.50 0.75 -0.48
N ILE A 22 17.45 1.57 -0.61
CA ILE A 22 16.40 1.47 -1.63
C ILE A 22 16.74 2.30 -2.90
N GLY A 23 17.87 3.02 -2.88
CA GLY A 23 18.39 3.84 -3.99
C GLY A 23 18.51 5.32 -3.62
N THR A 24 19.24 6.07 -4.46
CA THR A 24 19.47 7.52 -4.34
C THR A 24 18.45 8.36 -5.13
N GLY A 25 17.62 7.73 -5.96
CA GLY A 25 16.66 8.41 -6.82
C GLY A 25 15.32 8.72 -6.14
N PRO A 26 14.54 9.66 -6.72
CA PRO A 26 13.19 9.94 -6.26
C PRO A 26 12.29 8.71 -6.38
N LYS A 27 11.31 8.60 -5.48
CA LYS A 27 10.32 7.52 -5.48
C LYS A 27 8.91 8.06 -5.27
N LEU A 28 7.94 7.42 -5.91
CA LEU A 28 6.53 7.68 -5.67
C LEU A 28 5.96 6.58 -4.79
N PHE A 29 5.36 6.94 -3.67
CA PHE A 29 4.64 6.01 -2.81
C PHE A 29 3.15 6.14 -3.08
N VAL A 30 2.47 5.03 -3.36
CA VAL A 30 1.05 4.98 -3.73
C VAL A 30 0.30 4.17 -2.68
N LYS A 31 -0.83 4.70 -2.21
CA LYS A 31 -1.78 3.96 -1.37
C LYS A 31 -3.20 4.11 -1.90
N GLY A 32 -4.02 3.07 -1.77
CA GLY A 32 -5.43 3.15 -2.13
C GLY A 32 -6.14 1.81 -2.16
N ALA A 33 -7.24 1.74 -2.93
CA ALA A 33 -8.02 0.52 -3.06
C ALA A 33 -7.17 -0.63 -3.65
N PRO A 34 -7.23 -1.84 -3.06
CA PRO A 34 -6.40 -2.96 -3.49
C PRO A 34 -6.61 -3.34 -4.96
N GLU A 35 -7.86 -3.29 -5.44
CA GLU A 35 -8.21 -3.54 -6.84
C GLU A 35 -7.52 -2.56 -7.77
N SER A 36 -7.63 -1.26 -7.48
CA SER A 36 -7.13 -0.20 -8.35
C SER A 36 -5.60 -0.10 -8.35
N VAL A 37 -4.95 -0.42 -7.22
CA VAL A 37 -3.49 -0.44 -7.14
C VAL A 37 -2.92 -1.67 -7.86
N LEU A 38 -3.50 -2.85 -7.66
CA LEU A 38 -2.98 -4.10 -8.26
C LEU A 38 -3.11 -4.13 -9.78
N GLU A 39 -4.16 -3.52 -10.34
CA GLU A 39 -4.33 -3.37 -11.79
C GLU A 39 -3.15 -2.62 -12.41
N ARG A 40 -2.63 -1.61 -11.71
CA ARG A 40 -1.52 -0.75 -12.16
C ARG A 40 -0.13 -1.26 -11.75
N CYS A 41 -0.07 -2.35 -10.98
CA CYS A 41 1.17 -3.00 -10.59
C CYS A 41 1.63 -4.01 -11.65
N LYS A 42 2.85 -3.84 -12.14
CA LYS A 42 3.54 -4.85 -12.98
C LYS A 42 4.53 -5.69 -12.19
N PHE A 43 5.01 -5.15 -11.08
CA PHE A 43 6.02 -5.78 -10.25
C PHE A 43 5.52 -5.93 -8.82
N ALA A 44 6.16 -6.79 -8.04
CA ALA A 44 6.01 -6.88 -6.60
C ALA A 44 7.38 -6.90 -5.94
N ARG A 45 7.46 -6.42 -4.71
CA ARG A 45 8.68 -6.42 -3.90
C ARG A 45 8.63 -7.59 -2.92
N LEU A 46 9.61 -8.50 -3.02
CA LEU A 46 9.77 -9.67 -2.16
C LEU A 46 11.16 -9.65 -1.53
N GLY A 47 11.26 -9.49 -0.21
CA GLY A 47 12.54 -9.52 0.52
C GLY A 47 13.60 -8.59 -0.08
N GLY A 48 13.20 -7.38 -0.47
CA GLY A 48 14.07 -6.40 -1.14
C GLY A 48 14.20 -6.56 -2.66
N ASN A 49 13.85 -7.72 -3.24
CA ASN A 49 13.94 -7.98 -4.67
C ASN A 49 12.67 -7.59 -5.43
N LYS A 50 12.84 -7.13 -6.68
CA LYS A 50 11.74 -6.80 -7.59
C LYS A 50 11.42 -8.00 -8.47
N ILE A 51 10.21 -8.52 -8.38
CA ILE A 51 9.71 -9.65 -9.19
C ILE A 51 8.54 -9.23 -10.07
N ILE A 52 8.29 -9.97 -11.15
CA ILE A 52 7.11 -9.75 -12.00
C ILE A 52 5.86 -10.28 -11.30
N LEU A 53 4.81 -9.46 -11.32
CA LEU A 53 3.52 -9.80 -10.72
C LEU A 53 2.62 -10.44 -11.79
N THR A 54 2.45 -11.76 -11.73
CA THR A 54 1.56 -12.51 -12.62
C THR A 54 0.09 -12.32 -12.24
N GLU A 55 -0.81 -12.45 -13.21
CA GLU A 55 -2.26 -12.35 -12.99
C GLU A 55 -2.79 -13.35 -11.94
N SER A 56 -2.21 -14.56 -11.90
CA SER A 56 -2.54 -15.56 -10.87
C SER A 56 -2.23 -15.07 -9.45
N ARG A 57 -1.11 -14.36 -9.26
CA ARG A 57 -0.73 -13.76 -7.97
C ARG A 57 -1.61 -12.57 -7.62
N LYS A 58 -1.96 -11.72 -8.59
CA LYS A 58 -2.91 -10.61 -8.38
C LYS A 58 -4.26 -11.11 -7.87
N LYS A 59 -4.83 -12.12 -8.53
CA LYS A 59 -6.11 -12.72 -8.11
C LYS A 59 -6.06 -13.26 -6.70
N LYS A 60 -4.97 -13.96 -6.33
CA LYS A 60 -4.79 -14.50 -4.98
C LYS A 60 -4.72 -13.39 -3.92
N ILE A 61 -4.01 -12.30 -4.19
CA ILE A 61 -3.95 -11.14 -3.29
C ILE A 61 -5.33 -10.51 -3.12
N LEU A 62 -6.09 -10.34 -4.21
CA LEU A 62 -7.44 -9.78 -4.17
C LEU A 62 -8.41 -10.64 -3.37
N GLU A 63 -8.38 -11.96 -3.59
CA GLU A 63 -9.23 -12.90 -2.87
C GLU A 63 -8.96 -12.83 -1.37
N LEU A 64 -7.69 -12.83 -0.97
CA LEU A 64 -7.30 -12.74 0.43
C LEU A 64 -7.68 -11.39 1.04
N THR A 65 -7.48 -10.30 0.30
CA THR A 65 -7.90 -8.96 0.73
C THR A 65 -9.42 -8.90 0.93
N ARG A 66 -10.21 -9.54 0.05
CA ARG A 66 -11.66 -9.67 0.19
C ARG A 66 -12.03 -10.47 1.42
N GLN A 67 -11.37 -11.61 1.66
CA GLN A 67 -11.61 -12.45 2.84
C GLN A 67 -11.40 -11.65 4.14
N TYR A 68 -10.36 -10.83 4.24
CA TYR A 68 -10.13 -9.98 5.41
C TYR A 68 -11.12 -8.80 5.52
N SER A 69 -11.61 -8.31 4.38
CA SER A 69 -12.59 -7.23 4.35
C SER A 69 -14.01 -7.70 4.71
N THR A 70 -14.37 -8.94 4.36
CA THR A 70 -15.71 -9.52 4.60
C THR A 70 -15.76 -10.52 5.75
N GLY A 71 -14.61 -10.84 6.35
CA GLY A 71 -14.49 -11.79 7.46
C GLY A 71 -14.92 -11.19 8.79
N LEU A 72 -14.68 -11.93 9.87
CA LEU A 72 -15.01 -11.53 11.25
C LEU A 72 -14.39 -10.19 11.66
N ASP A 73 -13.22 -9.86 11.10
CA ASP A 73 -12.49 -8.63 11.43
C ASP A 73 -13.02 -7.39 10.66
N THR A 74 -13.83 -7.53 9.59
CA THR A 74 -14.36 -6.40 8.77
C THR A 74 -13.34 -5.27 8.49
N LEU A 75 -12.13 -5.62 8.08
CA LEU A 75 -11.01 -4.67 8.02
C LEU A 75 -11.10 -3.78 6.79
N ARG A 76 -10.83 -2.49 6.97
CA ARG A 76 -10.60 -1.56 5.85
C ARG A 76 -9.21 -1.81 5.27
N CYS A 77 -9.16 -2.49 4.13
CA CYS A 77 -7.92 -2.82 3.46
C CYS A 77 -7.45 -1.70 2.50
N LEU A 78 -6.16 -1.38 2.54
CA LEU A 78 -5.48 -0.45 1.64
C LEU A 78 -4.24 -1.12 1.07
N ALA A 79 -4.08 -1.13 -0.25
CA ALA A 79 -2.85 -1.57 -0.88
C ALA A 79 -1.80 -0.47 -0.90
N LEU A 80 -0.54 -0.87 -0.77
CA LEU A 80 0.64 -0.06 -0.84
C LEU A 80 1.50 -0.50 -2.03
N ALA A 81 1.90 0.48 -2.84
CA ALA A 81 2.80 0.26 -3.97
C ALA A 81 3.80 1.41 -4.08
N THR A 82 4.87 1.17 -4.84
CA THR A 82 5.94 2.15 -5.08
C THR A 82 6.23 2.24 -6.57
N CYS A 83 6.47 3.45 -7.07
CA CYS A 83 7.09 3.66 -8.36
C CYS A 83 8.58 3.95 -8.13
N ASP A 84 9.43 3.05 -8.63
CA ASP A 84 10.88 3.17 -8.49
C ASP A 84 11.49 4.24 -9.41
N ILE A 85 10.83 4.54 -10.53
CA ILE A 85 11.29 5.50 -11.54
C ILE A 85 10.11 6.42 -11.85
N PRO A 86 9.77 7.35 -10.95
CA PRO A 86 8.70 8.29 -11.21
C PRO A 86 9.14 9.37 -12.21
N PRO A 87 8.19 10.01 -12.93
CA PRO A 87 8.51 11.16 -13.76
C PRO A 87 9.13 12.30 -12.94
N GLU A 88 9.88 13.17 -13.61
CA GLU A 88 10.42 14.38 -12.97
C GLU A 88 9.26 15.33 -12.58
N PRO A 89 9.37 16.03 -11.43
CA PRO A 89 8.31 16.92 -10.97
C PRO A 89 8.04 18.06 -11.96
N GLY A 90 9.05 18.51 -12.72
CA GLY A 90 8.88 19.52 -13.77
C GLY A 90 8.05 19.06 -14.98
N LYS A 91 7.83 17.75 -15.13
CA LYS A 91 6.96 17.15 -16.16
C LYS A 91 5.60 16.73 -15.59
N MET A 92 5.39 16.89 -14.29
CA MET A 92 4.12 16.61 -13.63
C MET A 92 3.27 17.87 -13.57
N ASP A 93 2.11 17.82 -14.19
CA ASP A 93 1.09 18.84 -14.01
C ASP A 93 0.30 18.51 -12.74
N LEU A 94 0.59 19.22 -11.66
CA LEU A 94 -0.06 19.04 -10.36
C LEU A 94 -1.42 19.73 -10.26
N GLY A 95 -1.79 20.55 -11.25
CA GLY A 95 -3.08 21.25 -11.29
C GLY A 95 -4.22 20.39 -11.86
N ASP A 96 -3.89 19.38 -12.67
CA ASP A 96 -4.88 18.50 -13.30
C ASP A 96 -4.85 17.10 -12.70
N SER A 97 -5.87 16.82 -11.88
CA SER A 97 -6.02 15.53 -11.19
C SER A 97 -6.28 14.34 -12.12
N SER A 98 -6.71 14.58 -13.36
CA SER A 98 -6.96 13.55 -14.37
C SER A 98 -5.66 12.88 -14.84
N LYS A 99 -4.57 13.67 -14.91
CA LYS A 99 -3.24 13.22 -15.36
C LYS A 99 -2.54 12.34 -14.34
N PHE A 100 -2.97 12.34 -13.08
CA PHE A 100 -2.34 11.55 -12.02
C PHE A 100 -2.38 10.04 -12.29
N SER A 101 -3.40 9.58 -13.02
CA SER A 101 -3.50 8.19 -13.48
C SER A 101 -2.31 7.77 -14.36
N THR A 102 -1.79 8.68 -15.19
CA THR A 102 -0.67 8.42 -16.10
C THR A 102 0.66 8.29 -15.37
N TYR A 103 0.83 9.04 -14.27
CA TYR A 103 2.02 9.01 -13.43
C TYR A 103 2.07 7.79 -12.52
N GLU A 104 0.91 7.24 -12.15
CA GLU A 104 0.77 6.06 -11.29
C GLU A 104 0.73 4.75 -12.10
N THR A 105 1.65 4.58 -13.06
CA THR A 105 1.75 3.38 -13.92
C THR A 105 3.01 2.56 -13.64
N ASN A 106 3.00 1.27 -14.02
CA ASN A 106 4.13 0.33 -13.85
C ASN A 106 4.61 0.19 -12.39
N LEU A 107 3.66 0.18 -11.45
CA LEU A 107 3.96 0.19 -10.02
C LEU A 107 4.57 -1.15 -9.56
N THR A 108 5.36 -1.07 -8.50
CA THR A 108 5.87 -2.20 -7.73
C THR A 108 5.03 -2.36 -6.47
N PHE A 109 4.19 -3.39 -6.42
CA PHE A 109 3.38 -3.74 -5.26
C PHE A 109 4.25 -4.08 -4.07
N VAL A 110 3.88 -3.59 -2.88
CA VAL A 110 4.64 -3.80 -1.64
C VAL A 110 3.85 -4.60 -0.62
N GLY A 111 2.56 -4.32 -0.45
CA GLY A 111 1.72 -5.04 0.51
C GLY A 111 0.33 -4.46 0.68
N VAL A 112 -0.42 -5.00 1.63
CA VAL A 112 -1.76 -4.51 2.01
C VAL A 112 -1.77 -4.23 3.50
N VAL A 113 -2.49 -3.20 3.92
CA VAL A 113 -2.71 -2.91 5.34
C VAL A 113 -4.20 -2.96 5.59
N GLY A 114 -4.63 -3.66 6.64
CA GLY A 114 -6.01 -3.67 7.09
C GLY A 114 -6.13 -2.87 8.37
N MET A 115 -7.06 -1.93 8.39
CA MET A 115 -7.34 -1.13 9.57
C MET A 115 -8.71 -1.54 10.10
N LEU A 116 -8.78 -1.87 11.39
CA LEU A 116 -10.06 -2.06 12.08
C LEU A 116 -10.56 -0.69 12.51
N ASP A 117 -11.80 -0.35 12.13
CA ASP A 117 -12.44 0.87 12.65
C ASP A 117 -12.89 0.60 14.10
N PRO A 118 -12.36 1.32 15.10
CA PRO A 118 -12.77 1.08 16.48
C PRO A 118 -14.23 1.51 16.67
N PRO A 119 -15.08 0.68 17.31
CA PRO A 119 -16.47 1.04 17.53
C PRO A 119 -16.62 2.36 18.31
N ARG A 120 -17.56 3.21 17.88
CA ARG A 120 -17.86 4.51 18.51
C ARG A 120 -18.26 4.31 19.99
N LYS A 121 -17.61 5.05 20.88
CA LYS A 121 -17.71 4.91 22.35
C LYS A 121 -19.03 5.45 22.89
N ASP A 122 -19.84 4.60 23.51
CA ASP A 122 -20.71 5.00 24.63
C ASP A 122 -20.87 3.93 25.73
N VAL A 123 -20.25 2.75 25.62
CA VAL A 123 -20.38 1.73 26.67
C VAL A 123 -19.01 1.15 27.00
N LEU A 124 -18.42 1.74 28.04
CA LEU A 124 -17.57 1.09 29.03
C LEU A 124 -16.25 0.46 28.54
N THR A 125 -15.15 1.11 28.97
CA THR A 125 -13.84 0.50 29.31
C THR A 125 -12.83 0.27 28.17
N GLN A 126 -12.17 1.36 27.78
CA GLN A 126 -10.71 1.55 27.60
C GLN A 126 -9.75 0.52 26.95
N LEU A 127 -10.11 -0.65 26.42
CA LEU A 127 -9.09 -1.71 26.25
C LEU A 127 -8.56 -2.13 24.87
N LEU A 128 -8.92 -1.52 23.73
CA LEU A 128 -8.16 -1.82 22.50
C LEU A 128 -7.87 -0.58 21.67
N ASP A 129 -6.60 -0.17 21.72
CA ASP A 129 -5.93 0.64 20.72
C ASP A 129 -6.42 0.32 19.31
N ALA A 130 -6.59 1.35 18.47
CA ALA A 130 -6.79 1.17 17.04
C ALA A 130 -5.65 0.29 16.49
N THR A 131 -5.95 -1.00 16.30
CA THR A 131 -4.94 -1.99 15.97
C THR A 131 -4.74 -1.94 14.46
N MET A 132 -3.66 -1.27 14.03
CA MET A 132 -3.28 -1.27 12.62
C MET A 132 -2.66 -2.63 12.30
N LEU A 133 -3.43 -3.46 11.60
CA LEU A 133 -2.98 -4.74 11.08
C LEU A 133 -2.26 -4.52 9.76
N VAL A 134 -0.92 -4.56 9.78
CA VAL A 134 -0.14 -4.52 8.54
C VAL A 134 0.02 -5.94 8.01
N PHE A 135 -0.57 -6.20 6.85
CA PHE A 135 -0.40 -7.47 6.13
C PHE A 135 0.77 -7.31 5.15
N VAL A 136 1.99 -7.57 5.65
CA VAL A 136 3.14 -7.65 4.74
C VAL A 136 3.01 -8.94 3.93
N LEU A 137 2.68 -8.79 2.65
CA LEU A 137 2.56 -9.90 1.73
C LEU A 137 3.95 -10.36 1.29
N TRP A 138 4.42 -11.44 1.90
CA TRP A 138 4.91 -12.66 1.24
C TRP A 138 6.40 -13.02 1.34
N SER A 139 6.62 -14.21 1.92
CA SER A 139 7.71 -15.14 1.62
C SER A 139 7.02 -16.52 1.40
N SER A 140 6.86 -16.94 0.14
CA SER A 140 6.26 -18.22 -0.28
C SER A 140 4.89 -18.60 0.29
N LEU A 141 3.83 -18.30 -0.44
CA LEU A 141 2.47 -18.84 -0.31
C LEU A 141 1.69 -18.62 1.00
N GLU A 142 2.31 -18.05 2.03
CA GLU A 142 1.68 -17.81 3.33
C GLU A 142 1.54 -16.31 3.59
N ILE A 143 0.29 -15.87 3.84
CA ILE A 143 0.04 -14.54 4.40
C ILE A 143 0.27 -14.63 5.90
N THR A 144 1.35 -14.02 6.38
CA THR A 144 1.60 -13.92 7.81
C THR A 144 0.94 -12.64 8.35
N ARG A 145 -0.09 -12.81 9.19
CA ARG A 145 -0.69 -11.71 9.96
C ARG A 145 0.34 -11.23 10.98
N THR A 146 0.93 -10.06 10.75
CA THR A 146 1.80 -9.44 11.76
C THR A 146 0.99 -8.37 12.50
N GLN A 147 0.70 -8.63 13.77
CA GLN A 147 0.05 -7.66 14.65
C GLN A 147 1.09 -6.60 15.06
N LEU A 148 0.94 -5.38 14.58
CA LEU A 148 1.74 -4.25 15.08
C LEU A 148 0.94 -3.55 16.19
N LYS A 149 1.44 -3.64 17.42
CA LYS A 149 0.97 -2.79 18.51
C LYS A 149 1.42 -1.34 18.24
N PRO A 150 0.68 -0.32 18.69
CA PRO A 150 0.95 1.09 18.37
C PRO A 150 2.29 1.65 18.87
N SER A 151 3.11 0.86 19.58
CA SER A 151 4.38 1.30 20.17
C SER A 151 5.60 1.09 19.28
N ALA A 152 5.47 0.52 18.07
CA ALA A 152 6.61 0.27 17.18
C ALA A 152 6.54 1.15 15.92
N GLY A 153 7.56 1.97 15.75
CA GLY A 153 7.73 2.86 14.61
C GLY A 153 7.57 2.16 13.26
N VAL A 154 7.20 2.98 12.27
CA VAL A 154 7.22 2.73 10.82
C VAL A 154 8.05 1.49 10.48
N LEU A 155 7.36 0.41 10.10
CA LEU A 155 7.97 -0.85 9.71
C LEU A 155 9.03 -0.55 8.64
N GLY A 156 10.30 -0.61 9.05
CA GLY A 156 11.42 -0.55 8.13
C GLY A 156 11.28 -1.74 7.19
N PHE A 157 11.13 -1.45 5.90
CA PHE A 157 11.40 -2.43 4.86
C PHE A 157 12.89 -2.75 4.92
N TYR A 158 13.24 -3.74 5.75
CA TYR A 158 14.58 -4.34 5.80
C TYR A 158 14.69 -5.44 4.75
#